data_AF-A0A0L8H6B4-F1
#
_entry.id   AF-A0A0L8H6B4-F1
#
_cell.length_a   1.000
_cell.length_b   1.000
_cell.length_c   1.000
_cell.angle_alpha   90.00
_cell.angle_beta   90.00
_cell.angle_gamma   90.00
#
_symmetry.space_group_name_H-M   'P 1'
#
loop_
_entity.id
_entity.type
_entity.pdbx_description
1 polymer ?
#
loop_
_entity_poly.entity_id
_entity_poly.type
_entity_poly.pdbx_seq_one_letter_code
_entity_poly.pdbx_strand_id
1 'polypeptide(L)'
;LLQVATWVSPDQQTENLIDHIAVQQRWRCSLQDVRAKRGVDIGSDHHLVIAKLKVKLSTRRRQANPRVKFEVQKLKKEESKQAFQLFPLYNRFEALQTEEAEATVEQSWTNSKEATVGVSKEALKLH
;
A
#
# COMPACT_ATOMS: atom_id res chain seq x y z
N LEU A 1 -22.91 33.90 7.07
CA LEU A 1 -21.79 32.99 7.41
C LEU A 1 -20.66 33.87 7.92
N LEU A 2 -20.35 33.79 9.22
CA LEU A 2 -19.21 34.51 9.78
C LEU A 2 -17.95 33.88 9.19
N GLN A 3 -17.21 34.63 8.38
CA GLN A 3 -15.89 34.25 7.92
C GLN A 3 -14.93 34.38 9.10
N VAL A 4 -14.35 33.27 9.54
CA VAL A 4 -13.39 33.22 10.66
C VAL A 4 -12.02 33.00 10.06
N ALA A 5 -11.12 33.99 10.20
CA ALA A 5 -9.76 33.92 9.67
C ALA A 5 -9.03 32.63 10.08
N THR A 6 -8.26 32.07 9.16
CA THR A 6 -7.50 30.82 9.35
C THR A 6 -6.01 31.06 9.48
N TRP A 7 -5.56 32.30 9.24
CA TRP A 7 -4.18 32.72 9.36
C TRP A 7 -4.09 34.13 9.94
N VAL A 8 -3.05 34.38 10.73
CA VAL A 8 -2.73 35.67 11.34
C VAL A 8 -1.28 35.99 11.06
N SER A 9 -0.98 37.18 10.54
CA SER A 9 0.40 37.59 10.28
C SER A 9 1.26 37.56 11.55
N PRO A 10 2.60 37.38 11.43
CA PRO A 10 3.49 37.38 12.58
C PRO A 10 3.45 38.66 13.43
N ASP A 11 3.10 39.80 12.82
CA ASP A 11 2.91 41.08 13.50
C ASP A 11 1.54 41.21 14.20
N GLN A 12 0.69 40.18 14.10
CA GLN A 12 -0.67 40.09 14.63
C GLN A 12 -1.64 41.17 14.11
N GLN A 13 -1.32 41.85 13.00
CA GLN A 13 -2.13 42.93 12.46
C GLN A 13 -3.07 42.49 11.33
N THR A 14 -2.73 41.40 10.62
CA THR A 14 -3.45 40.95 9.44
C THR A 14 -4.04 39.58 9.68
N GLU A 15 -5.35 39.46 9.46
CA GLU A 15 -6.07 38.19 9.45
C GLU A 15 -6.45 37.82 8.02
N ASN A 16 -6.18 36.57 7.59
CA ASN A 16 -6.57 36.08 6.26
C ASN A 16 -7.25 34.72 6.30
N LEU A 17 -7.92 34.39 5.18
CA LEU A 17 -8.54 33.10 4.91
C LEU A 17 -7.77 32.42 3.76
N ILE A 18 -6.72 31.69 4.10
CA ILE A 18 -5.87 31.00 3.11
C ILE A 18 -6.03 29.48 3.14
N ASP A 19 -6.76 28.96 4.12
CA ASP A 19 -6.99 27.54 4.29
C ASP A 19 -8.40 27.13 3.84
N HIS A 20 -8.47 26.09 3.02
CA HIS A 20 -9.72 25.61 2.45
C HIS A 20 -9.86 24.09 2.56
N ILE A 21 -11.08 23.64 2.85
CA ILE A 21 -11.44 22.22 2.81
C ILE A 21 -12.31 21.99 1.57
N ALA A 22 -11.71 21.41 0.53
CA ALA A 22 -12.41 21.06 -0.71
C ALA A 22 -13.12 19.71 -0.57
N VAL A 23 -14.40 19.67 -0.94
CA VAL A 23 -15.23 18.46 -0.92
C VAL A 23 -15.84 18.26 -2.30
N GLN A 24 -15.84 17.03 -2.81
CA GLN A 24 -16.50 16.73 -4.09
C GLN A 24 -18.00 17.04 -4.00
N GLN A 25 -18.57 17.59 -5.08
CA GLN A 25 -19.98 18.02 -5.12
C GLN A 25 -20.98 16.94 -4.67
N ARG A 26 -20.72 15.67 -4.99
CA ARG A 26 -21.56 14.53 -4.57
C ARG A 26 -21.67 14.36 -3.05
N TRP A 27 -20.67 14.84 -2.29
CA TRP A 27 -20.60 14.77 -0.83
C TRP A 27 -20.97 16.09 -0.16
N ARG A 28 -21.50 17.08 -0.90
CA ARG A 28 -21.89 18.39 -0.33
C ARG A 28 -22.86 18.26 0.85
N CYS A 29 -23.79 17.31 0.79
CA CYS A 29 -24.76 17.06 1.86
C CYS A 29 -24.18 16.24 3.03
N SER A 30 -22.98 15.69 2.88
CA SER A 30 -22.27 14.99 3.95
C SER A 30 -21.51 15.93 4.87
N LEU A 31 -21.21 17.15 4.43
CA LEU A 31 -20.56 18.18 5.24
C LEU A 31 -21.56 18.72 6.26
N GLN A 32 -21.32 18.44 7.54
CA GLN A 32 -22.22 18.83 8.63
C GLN A 32 -21.85 20.18 9.26
N ASP A 33 -20.55 20.47 9.35
CA ASP A 33 -20.03 21.61 10.09
C ASP A 33 -18.60 21.90 9.66
N VAL A 34 -18.21 23.17 9.63
CA VAL A 34 -16.84 23.64 9.39
C VAL A 34 -16.54 24.79 10.34
N ARG A 35 -15.46 24.69 11.11
CA ARG A 35 -15.06 25.69 12.10
C ARG A 35 -13.55 25.91 12.09
N ALA A 36 -13.14 27.16 12.22
CA ALA A 36 -11.78 27.53 12.61
C ALA A 36 -11.70 27.63 14.14
N LYS A 37 -10.64 27.08 14.74
CA LYS A 37 -10.39 27.08 16.18
C LYS A 37 -9.26 28.05 16.52
N ARG A 38 -9.63 29.20 17.08
CA ARG A 38 -8.71 30.29 17.48
C ARG A 38 -8.06 30.12 18.86
N GLY A 39 -8.62 29.26 19.72
CA GLY A 39 -8.14 29.08 21.10
C GLY A 39 -7.19 27.90 21.30
N VAL A 40 -6.68 27.31 20.22
CA VAL A 40 -5.69 26.23 20.30
C VAL A 40 -4.36 26.85 19.90
N ASP A 41 -3.42 26.89 20.85
CA ASP A 41 -2.04 27.27 20.55
C ASP A 41 -1.31 26.07 19.94
N ILE A 42 -0.90 26.22 18.68
CA ILE A 42 -0.23 25.20 17.88
C ILE A 42 1.20 25.66 17.55
N GLY A 43 1.63 26.81 18.07
CA GLY A 43 2.92 27.42 17.72
C GLY A 43 3.02 27.82 16.25
N SER A 44 1.89 28.09 15.58
CA SER A 44 1.81 28.55 14.20
C SER A 44 0.89 29.77 14.11
N ASP A 45 1.18 30.60 13.12
CA ASP A 45 0.34 31.67 12.58
C ASP A 45 -1.00 31.19 11.99
N HIS A 46 -1.20 29.87 11.82
CA HIS A 46 -2.46 29.29 11.36
C HIS A 46 -3.38 28.85 12.50
N HIS A 47 -4.68 29.17 12.36
CA HIS A 47 -5.74 28.57 13.16
C HIS A 47 -6.15 27.21 12.58
N LEU A 48 -6.41 26.24 13.47
CA LEU A 48 -6.87 24.92 13.05
C LEU A 48 -8.27 24.99 12.42
N VAL A 49 -8.40 24.49 11.19
CA VAL A 49 -9.68 24.33 10.50
C VAL A 49 -10.16 22.89 10.61
N ILE A 50 -11.39 22.69 11.08
CA ILE A 50 -11.99 21.37 11.24
C ILE A 50 -13.29 21.30 10.46
N ALA A 51 -13.43 20.26 9.64
CA ALA A 51 -14.70 19.87 9.02
C ALA A 51 -15.24 18.58 9.64
N LYS A 52 -16.54 18.54 9.90
CA LYS A 52 -17.27 17.34 10.31
C LYS A 52 -18.02 16.79 9.11
N LEU A 53 -17.70 15.55 8.71
CA LEU A 53 -18.37 14.87 7.60
C LEU A 53 -19.07 13.60 8.05
N LYS A 54 -20.28 13.36 7.54
CA LYS A 54 -21.03 12.12 7.69
C LYS A 54 -21.11 11.39 6.34
N VAL A 55 -20.32 10.34 6.20
CA VAL A 55 -20.27 9.50 4.98
C VAL A 55 -20.57 8.04 5.31
N LYS A 56 -21.26 7.35 4.41
CA LYS A 56 -21.45 5.90 4.48
C LYS A 56 -20.42 5.24 3.57
N LEU A 57 -19.43 4.59 4.15
CA LEU A 57 -18.43 3.84 3.40
C LEU A 57 -18.99 2.46 3.05
N SER A 58 -18.85 2.05 1.79
CA SER A 58 -19.05 0.65 1.43
C SER A 58 -17.76 -0.12 1.67
N THR A 59 -17.86 -1.27 2.32
CA THR A 59 -16.72 -2.18 2.43
C THR A 59 -16.45 -2.81 1.07
N ARG A 60 -15.31 -2.51 0.46
CA ARG A 60 -14.81 -3.34 -0.65
C ARG A 60 -14.38 -4.67 -0.05
N ARG A 61 -15.07 -5.77 -0.39
CA ARG A 61 -14.53 -7.11 -0.09
C ARG A 61 -13.15 -7.15 -0.74
N ARG A 62 -12.10 -7.44 0.05
CA ARG A 62 -10.82 -7.82 -0.55
C ARG A 62 -11.16 -8.96 -1.51
N GLN A 63 -10.95 -8.76 -2.81
CA GLN A 63 -10.89 -9.91 -3.71
C GLN A 63 -9.89 -10.86 -3.04
N ALA A 64 -10.32 -12.10 -2.80
CA ALA A 64 -9.43 -13.11 -2.28
C ALA A 64 -8.25 -13.14 -3.25
N ASN A 65 -7.14 -12.54 -2.86
CA ASN A 65 -5.91 -12.69 -3.60
C ASN A 65 -5.59 -14.16 -3.40
N PRO A 66 -5.63 -15.02 -4.44
CA PRO A 66 -5.26 -16.42 -4.30
C PRO A 66 -3.75 -16.45 -4.16
N ARG A 67 -3.23 -15.92 -3.05
CA ARG A 67 -1.84 -16.12 -2.64
C ARG A 67 -1.74 -17.62 -2.43
N VAL A 68 -1.10 -18.29 -3.38
CA VAL A 68 -0.77 -19.70 -3.28
C VAL A 68 0.05 -19.84 -2.01
N LYS A 69 -0.54 -20.50 -1.01
CA LYS A 69 0.17 -20.87 0.20
C LYS A 69 0.94 -22.14 -0.12
N PHE A 70 2.22 -22.16 0.25
CA PHE A 70 3.05 -23.35 0.19
C PHE A 70 3.25 -23.88 1.60
N GLU A 71 3.28 -25.20 1.76
CA GLU A 71 3.53 -25.84 3.04
C GLU A 71 5.04 -25.92 3.30
N VAL A 72 5.64 -24.76 3.62
CA VAL A 72 7.09 -24.62 3.83
C VAL A 72 7.61 -25.54 4.94
N GLN A 73 6.75 -25.98 5.87
CA GLN A 73 7.12 -26.95 6.91
C GLN A 73 7.59 -28.30 6.34
N LYS A 74 7.15 -28.67 5.12
CA LYS A 74 7.64 -29.88 4.44
C LYS A 74 9.15 -29.86 4.24
N LEU A 75 9.77 -28.69 4.05
CA LEU A 75 11.23 -28.55 3.88
C LEU A 75 12.05 -28.98 5.10
N LYS A 76 11.42 -29.23 6.26
CA LYS A 76 12.09 -29.84 7.42
C LYS A 76 12.36 -31.34 7.24
N LYS A 77 11.63 -32.00 6.33
CA LYS A 77 11.86 -33.39 5.97
C LYS A 77 12.93 -33.48 4.90
N GLU A 78 13.89 -34.37 5.07
CA GLU A 78 15.00 -34.52 4.14
C GLU A 78 14.51 -34.89 2.73
N GLU A 79 13.53 -35.78 2.60
CA GLU A 79 12.92 -36.15 1.32
C GLU A 79 12.35 -34.95 0.55
N SER A 80 11.58 -34.10 1.23
CA SER A 80 10.97 -32.91 0.62
C SER A 80 12.01 -31.82 0.32
N LYS A 81 13.07 -31.74 1.12
CA LYS A 81 14.20 -30.85 0.87
C LYS A 81 14.98 -31.31 -0.37
N GLN A 82 15.23 -32.61 -0.52
CA GLN A 82 15.89 -33.17 -1.71
C GLN A 82 15.04 -32.97 -2.97
N ALA A 83 13.73 -33.21 -2.88
CA ALA A 83 12.78 -32.98 -3.96
C ALA A 83 12.68 -31.50 -4.36
N PHE A 84 12.99 -30.56 -3.46
CA PHE A 84 13.00 -29.13 -3.75
C PHE A 84 14.38 -28.61 -4.19
N GLN A 85 15.46 -28.92 -3.47
CA GLN A 85 16.78 -28.30 -3.64
C GLN A 85 17.70 -29.00 -4.66
N LEU A 86 17.78 -30.33 -4.65
CA LEU A 86 18.99 -31.01 -5.15
C LEU A 86 19.05 -31.21 -6.67
N PHE A 87 17.93 -31.31 -7.37
CA PHE A 87 17.91 -31.48 -8.82
C PHE A 87 16.96 -30.52 -9.54
N PRO A 88 15.68 -30.35 -9.14
CA PRO A 88 14.75 -29.58 -9.95
C PRO A 88 15.00 -28.07 -9.95
N LEU A 89 15.37 -27.51 -8.80
CA LEU A 89 15.63 -26.08 -8.67
C LEU A 89 16.99 -25.70 -9.26
N TYR A 90 18.03 -26.47 -8.92
CA TYR A 90 19.38 -26.26 -9.45
C TYR A 90 19.39 -26.33 -10.98
N ASN A 91 18.83 -27.39 -11.57
CA ASN A 91 18.79 -27.55 -13.03
C ASN A 91 18.03 -26.41 -13.73
N ARG A 92 16.93 -25.92 -13.13
CA ARG A 92 16.19 -24.78 -13.70
C ARG A 92 16.99 -23.49 -13.65
N PHE A 93 17.72 -23.23 -12.58
CA PHE A 93 18.58 -22.04 -12.50
C PHE A 93 19.81 -22.13 -13.40
N GLU A 94 20.40 -23.31 -13.55
CA GLU A 94 21.51 -23.54 -14.49
C GLU A 94 21.06 -23.26 -15.94
N ALA A 95 19.89 -23.75 -16.34
CA ALA A 95 19.31 -23.43 -17.65
C ALA A 95 19.08 -21.91 -17.83
N LEU A 96 18.60 -21.22 -16.79
CA LEU A 96 18.37 -19.78 -16.85
C LEU A 96 19.67 -18.96 -17.00
N GLN A 97 20.78 -19.41 -16.40
CA GLN A 97 22.09 -18.74 -16.56
C GLN A 97 22.62 -18.84 -18.00
N THR A 98 22.30 -19.93 -18.72
CA THR A 98 22.71 -20.08 -20.12
C THR A 98 21.90 -19.20 -21.09
N GLU A 99 20.71 -18.75 -20.70
CA GLU A 99 19.81 -17.88 -21.48
C GLU A 99 19.96 -16.39 -21.14
N GLU A 100 20.78 -16.05 -20.13
CA GLU A 100 20.84 -14.71 -19.53
C GLU A 100 21.56 -13.66 -20.40
N ALA A 101 22.29 -14.07 -21.44
CA ALA A 101 23.09 -13.19 -22.28
C ALA A 101 22.28 -12.14 -23.07
N GLU A 102 20.97 -12.34 -23.27
CA GLU A 102 20.07 -11.43 -23.99
C GLU A 102 18.90 -10.89 -23.14
N ALA A 103 18.81 -11.27 -21.87
CA ALA A 103 17.67 -10.95 -21.01
C ALA A 103 17.81 -9.57 -20.34
N THR A 104 16.72 -8.81 -20.29
CA THR A 104 16.64 -7.60 -19.46
C THR A 104 16.52 -7.97 -17.97
N VAL A 105 16.87 -7.06 -17.06
CA VAL A 105 16.77 -7.27 -15.60
C VAL A 105 15.37 -7.76 -15.19
N GLU A 106 14.32 -7.24 -15.81
CA GLU A 106 12.94 -7.63 -15.48
C GLU A 106 12.57 -9.01 -16.01
N GLN A 107 13.18 -9.40 -17.13
CA GLN A 107 13.04 -10.76 -17.65
C GLN A 107 13.78 -11.76 -16.75
N SER A 108 15.02 -11.46 -16.33
CA SER A 108 15.78 -12.29 -15.40
C SER A 108 15.06 -12.44 -14.05
N TRP A 109 14.48 -11.36 -13.54
CA TRP A 109 13.66 -11.40 -12.32
C TRP A 109 12.42 -12.27 -12.49
N THR A 110 11.72 -12.13 -13.61
CA THR A 110 10.50 -12.92 -13.90
C THR A 110 10.84 -14.41 -14.02
N ASN A 111 11.88 -14.75 -14.76
CA ASN A 111 12.35 -16.12 -14.94
C ASN A 111 12.73 -16.77 -13.61
N SER A 112 13.49 -16.06 -12.76
CA SER A 112 13.88 -16.53 -11.43
C SER A 112 12.67 -16.78 -10.52
N LYS A 113 11.70 -15.87 -10.57
CA LYS A 113 10.45 -16.01 -9.83
C LYS A 113 9.64 -17.22 -10.30
N GLU A 114 9.53 -17.43 -11.60
CA GLU A 114 8.78 -18.54 -12.19
C GLU A 114 9.43 -19.89 -11.88
N ALA A 115 10.75 -20.01 -12.01
CA ALA A 115 11.49 -21.20 -11.63
C ALA A 115 11.23 -21.58 -10.16
N THR A 116 11.36 -20.61 -9.25
CA THR A 116 11.13 -20.80 -7.81
C THR A 116 9.69 -21.19 -7.49
N VAL A 117 8.71 -20.50 -8.08
CA VAL A 117 7.28 -20.78 -7.87
C VAL A 117 6.87 -22.13 -8.46
N GLY A 118 7.43 -22.50 -9.62
CA GLY A 118 7.16 -23.78 -10.29
C GLY A 118 7.59 -24.96 -9.41
N VAL A 119 8.84 -24.97 -8.94
CA VAL A 119 9.34 -26.03 -8.07
C VAL A 119 8.58 -26.04 -6.73
N SER A 120 8.24 -24.87 -6.19
CA SER A 120 7.42 -24.78 -4.97
C SER A 120 6.03 -25.40 -5.15
N LYS A 121 5.40 -25.27 -6.32
CA LYS A 121 4.10 -25.91 -6.63
C LYS A 121 4.20 -27.43 -6.74
N GLU A 122 5.33 -27.96 -7.18
CA GLU A 122 5.54 -29.40 -7.32
C GLU A 122 5.85 -30.04 -5.96
N ALA A 123 6.77 -29.43 -5.19
CA ALA A 123 7.26 -30.01 -3.94
C ALA A 123 6.45 -29.61 -2.69
N LEU A 124 5.82 -28.43 -2.68
CA LEU A 124 5.28 -27.80 -1.46
C LEU A 124 3.79 -27.43 -1.55
N LYS A 125 3.04 -27.99 -2.50
CA LYS A 125 1.59 -27.75 -2.61
C LYS A 125 0.88 -28.22 -1.33
N LEU A 126 -0.12 -27.45 -0.89
CA LEU A 126 -1.11 -27.95 0.07
C LEU A 126 -1.95 -29.05 -0.61
N HIS A 127 -2.05 -30.21 0.03
CA HIS A 127 -3.05 -31.22 -0.28
C HIS A 127 -4.28 -31.00 0.59
#